data_AF-A0A661IR22-F1
#
_entry.id   AF-A0A661IR22-F1
#
_cell.length_a   1.000
_cell.length_b   1.000
_cell.length_c   1.000
_cell.angle_alpha   90.00
_cell.angle_beta   90.00
_cell.angle_gamma   90.00
#
_symmetry.space_group_name_H-M   'P 1'
#
loop_
_entity.id
_entity.type
_entity.pdbx_description
1 polymer ?
#
loop_
_entity_poly.entity_id
_entity_poly.type
_entity_poly.pdbx_seq_one_letter_code
_entity_poly.pdbx_strand_id
1 'polypeptide(L)'
;MQELESKICVLIDNSLSCNKFIDSIYFPLPQRAIIEINKILYRSKLKEYQCEINSHDIRHTYKGHKEDIHYICKIPEIVENFTKVKKSITKHYKTKKTIVSIEFYKKYDDTEVKLVKMDLIKDKKLRLKTIFVV
;
A
#
# COMPACT_ATOMS: atom_id res chain seq x y z
N MET A 1 -0.04 12.26 -12.37
CA MET A 1 0.51 11.82 -11.07
C MET A 1 0.11 12.76 -9.94
N GLN A 2 0.38 14.08 -10.08
CA GLN A 2 -0.01 15.10 -9.09
C GLN A 2 -1.50 15.13 -8.73
N GLU A 3 -2.39 14.89 -9.70
CA GLU A 3 -3.84 14.83 -9.44
C GLU A 3 -4.23 13.65 -8.52
N LEU A 4 -3.63 12.48 -8.72
CA LEU A 4 -3.89 11.29 -7.91
C LEU A 4 -3.35 11.45 -6.48
N GLU A 5 -2.14 12.00 -6.36
CA GLU A 5 -1.54 12.35 -5.08
C GLU A 5 -2.43 13.31 -4.28
N SER A 6 -2.94 14.37 -4.94
CA SER A 6 -3.86 15.34 -4.32
C SER A 6 -5.14 14.68 -3.82
N LYS A 7 -5.74 13.78 -4.62
CA LYS A 7 -6.93 13.01 -4.21
C LYS A 7 -6.65 12.13 -2.99
N ILE A 8 -5.47 11.51 -2.93
CA ILE A 8 -5.07 10.69 -1.78
C ILE A 8 -4.87 11.55 -0.53
N CYS A 9 -4.30 12.75 -0.65
CA CYS A 9 -4.18 13.64 0.50
C CYS A 9 -5.55 14.08 1.04
N VAL A 10 -6.50 14.43 0.16
CA VAL A 10 -7.89 14.70 0.57
C VAL A 10 -8.52 13.49 1.26
N LEU A 11 -8.28 12.27 0.74
CA LEU A 11 -8.73 11.03 1.38
C LEU A 11 -8.15 10.90 2.80
N ILE A 12 -6.87 11.22 3.00
CA ILE A 12 -6.24 11.19 4.32
C ILE A 12 -6.92 12.17 5.28
N ASP A 13 -7.06 13.43 4.88
CA ASP A 13 -7.65 14.48 5.73
C ASP A 13 -9.08 14.11 6.19
N ASN A 14 -9.90 13.62 5.25
CA ASN A 14 -11.25 13.13 5.55
C ASN A 14 -11.23 11.91 6.47
N SER A 15 -10.27 11.00 6.28
CA SER A 15 -10.13 9.79 7.09
C SER A 15 -9.71 10.08 8.53
N LEU A 16 -8.90 11.12 8.75
CA LEU A 16 -8.40 11.51 10.06
C LEU A 16 -9.37 12.44 10.81
N SER A 17 -10.11 13.29 10.09
CA SER A 17 -11.11 14.19 10.68
C SER A 17 -12.39 13.48 11.11
N CYS A 18 -12.79 12.39 10.43
CA CYS A 18 -14.01 11.67 10.74
C CYS A 18 -13.79 10.14 10.80
N ASN A 19 -13.97 9.56 11.99
CA ASN A 19 -13.82 8.11 12.19
C ASN A 19 -14.90 7.27 11.48
N LYS A 20 -16.03 7.88 11.11
CA LYS A 20 -17.13 7.27 10.34
C LYS A 20 -16.95 7.45 8.82
N PHE A 21 -15.97 8.23 8.37
CA PHE A 21 -15.71 8.40 6.95
C PHE A 21 -15.21 7.09 6.34
N ILE A 22 -15.90 6.61 5.31
CA ILE A 22 -15.64 5.37 4.61
C ILE A 22 -15.52 5.70 3.13
N ASP A 23 -14.30 5.59 2.59
CA ASP A 23 -14.03 5.79 1.18
C ASP A 23 -12.74 5.05 0.80
N SER A 24 -12.56 4.81 -0.50
CA SER A 24 -11.41 4.12 -1.09
C SER A 24 -11.02 4.76 -2.41
N ILE A 25 -9.71 4.98 -2.59
CA ILE A 25 -9.12 5.33 -3.88
C ILE A 25 -8.48 4.08 -4.51
N TYR A 26 -8.69 3.95 -5.81
CA TYR A 26 -8.16 2.87 -6.64
C TYR A 26 -7.32 3.43 -7.79
N PHE A 27 -6.21 2.77 -8.09
CA PHE A 27 -5.39 3.10 -9.24
C PHE A 27 -4.67 1.84 -9.78
N PRO A 28 -4.35 1.78 -11.08
CA PRO A 28 -3.72 0.61 -11.67
C PRO A 28 -2.29 0.41 -11.15
N LEU A 29 -1.84 -0.84 -11.11
CA LEU A 29 -0.43 -1.14 -10.85
C LEU A 29 0.42 -0.82 -12.10
N PRO A 30 1.57 -0.15 -11.94
CA PRO A 30 2.55 0.00 -13.00
C PRO A 30 3.02 -1.36 -13.53
N GLN A 31 3.31 -1.44 -14.83
CA GLN A 31 3.72 -2.70 -15.48
C GLN A 31 4.95 -3.32 -14.82
N ARG A 32 5.92 -2.50 -14.41
CA ARG A 32 7.11 -2.93 -13.66
C ARG A 32 6.73 -3.61 -12.35
N ALA A 33 5.81 -3.04 -11.58
CA ALA A 33 5.33 -3.63 -10.33
C ALA A 33 4.65 -4.98 -10.59
N ILE A 34 3.80 -5.08 -11.62
CA ILE A 34 3.13 -6.34 -11.99
C ILE A 34 4.15 -7.44 -12.30
N ILE A 35 5.18 -7.13 -13.09
CA ILE A 35 6.23 -8.09 -13.46
C ILE A 35 6.96 -8.59 -12.21
N GLU A 36 7.41 -7.69 -11.35
CA GLU A 36 8.18 -8.06 -10.15
C GLU A 36 7.34 -8.84 -9.13
N ILE A 37 6.08 -8.46 -8.91
CA ILE A 37 5.20 -9.18 -7.99
C ILE A 37 4.89 -10.58 -8.55
N ASN A 38 4.66 -10.73 -9.85
CA ASN A 38 4.43 -12.04 -10.47
C ASN A 38 5.63 -12.99 -10.26
N LYS A 39 6.87 -12.49 -10.36
CA LYS A 39 8.09 -13.27 -10.05
C LYS A 39 8.11 -13.75 -8.60
N ILE A 40 7.76 -12.85 -7.68
CA ILE A 40 7.83 -13.09 -6.24
C ILE A 40 6.71 -14.00 -5.72
N LEU A 41 5.51 -13.89 -6.30
CA LEU A 41 4.35 -14.68 -5.89
C LEU A 41 4.20 -15.98 -6.68
N TYR A 42 4.99 -16.20 -7.73
CA TYR A 42 4.84 -17.31 -8.68
C TYR A 42 3.41 -17.39 -9.26
N ARG A 43 2.85 -16.22 -9.60
CA ARG A 43 1.48 -16.09 -10.15
C ARG A 43 1.53 -15.34 -11.48
N SER A 44 0.67 -15.71 -12.42
CA SER A 44 0.66 -15.18 -13.79
C SER A 44 -0.52 -14.24 -14.11
N LYS A 45 -1.32 -13.82 -13.13
CA LYS A 45 -2.60 -13.12 -13.37
C LYS A 45 -2.80 -11.80 -12.60
N LEU A 46 -1.74 -11.07 -12.27
CA LEU A 46 -1.87 -9.75 -11.62
C LEU A 46 -2.21 -8.59 -12.57
N LYS A 47 -2.40 -8.83 -13.88
CA LYS A 47 -2.67 -7.77 -14.87
C LYS A 47 -3.90 -6.92 -14.58
N GLU A 48 -4.86 -7.48 -13.85
CA GLU A 48 -6.11 -6.81 -13.51
C GLU A 48 -6.11 -6.25 -12.07
N TYR A 49 -4.97 -6.29 -11.39
CA TYR A 49 -4.91 -5.85 -10.01
C TYR A 49 -4.80 -4.33 -9.91
N GLN A 50 -5.59 -3.78 -9.00
CA GLN A 50 -5.52 -2.37 -8.64
C GLN A 50 -4.94 -2.20 -7.25
N CYS A 51 -4.22 -1.11 -7.04
CA CYS A 51 -3.88 -0.65 -5.71
C CYS A 51 -5.11 -0.04 -5.05
N GLU A 52 -5.37 -0.41 -3.80
CA GLU A 52 -6.40 0.20 -2.96
C GLU A 52 -5.73 0.94 -1.80
N ILE A 53 -6.22 2.15 -1.54
CA ILE A 53 -5.99 2.92 -0.31
C ILE A 53 -7.37 3.28 0.24
N ASN A 54 -7.68 2.87 1.47
CA ASN A 54 -8.98 3.17 2.08
C ASN A 54 -8.83 3.85 3.43
N SER A 55 -9.91 4.51 3.85
CA SER A 55 -9.93 5.32 5.06
C SER A 55 -9.65 4.53 6.34
N HIS A 56 -10.06 3.26 6.39
CA HIS A 56 -9.80 2.39 7.53
C HIS A 56 -8.30 2.13 7.72
N ASP A 57 -7.58 1.81 6.64
CA ASP A 57 -6.16 1.48 6.69
C ASP A 57 -5.30 2.74 6.89
N ILE A 58 -5.76 3.90 6.42
CA ILE A 58 -5.17 5.20 6.76
C ILE A 58 -5.22 5.42 8.27
N ARG A 59 -6.40 5.28 8.89
CA ARG A 59 -6.55 5.43 10.35
C ARG A 59 -5.74 4.40 11.12
N HIS A 60 -5.68 3.16 10.63
CA HIS A 60 -4.86 2.10 11.24
C HIS A 60 -3.38 2.47 11.20
N THR A 61 -2.89 2.96 10.06
CA THR A 61 -1.51 3.43 9.90
C THR A 61 -1.25 4.60 10.83
N TYR A 62 -2.11 5.61 10.86
CA TYR A 62 -1.97 6.78 11.74
C TYR A 62 -1.84 6.42 13.23
N LYS A 63 -2.57 5.40 13.69
CA LYS A 63 -2.50 4.95 15.10
C LYS A 63 -1.15 4.31 15.46
N GLY A 64 -0.47 3.66 14.51
CA GLY A 64 0.80 2.97 14.76
C GLY A 64 2.04 3.73 14.28
N HIS A 65 1.87 4.61 13.28
CA HIS A 65 2.92 5.23 12.48
C HIS A 65 2.48 6.66 12.10
N LYS A 66 2.20 7.48 13.11
CA LYS A 66 1.67 8.84 12.92
C LYS A 66 2.59 9.71 12.05
N GLU A 67 3.89 9.66 12.33
CA GLU A 67 4.91 10.44 11.62
C GLU A 67 4.97 10.10 10.13
N ASP A 68 4.65 8.84 9.78
CA ASP A 68 4.78 8.31 8.43
C ASP A 68 3.55 8.54 7.54
N ILE A 69 2.48 9.12 8.10
CA ILE A 69 1.18 9.22 7.41
C ILE A 69 1.26 9.96 6.08
N HIS A 70 2.14 10.96 6.00
CA HIS A 70 2.34 11.79 4.82
C HIS A 70 2.89 11.01 3.62
N TYR A 71 3.54 9.88 3.85
CA TYR A 71 3.98 8.99 2.77
C TYR A 71 2.83 8.24 2.10
N ILE A 72 1.63 8.20 2.68
CA ILE A 72 0.45 7.60 2.02
C ILE A 72 0.13 8.34 0.71
N CYS A 73 0.26 9.67 0.66
CA CYS A 73 0.07 10.44 -0.57
C CYS A 73 1.07 10.02 -1.67
N LYS A 74 2.27 9.60 -1.28
CA LYS A 74 3.36 9.18 -2.18
C LYS A 74 3.25 7.72 -2.63
N ILE A 75 2.24 6.97 -2.21
CA ILE A 75 2.09 5.55 -2.57
C ILE A 75 2.15 5.31 -4.09
N PRO A 76 1.50 6.11 -4.97
CA PRO A 76 1.63 5.93 -6.41
C PRO A 76 3.09 6.02 -6.88
N GLU A 77 3.84 7.02 -6.40
CA GLU A 77 5.26 7.21 -6.70
C GLU A 77 6.12 6.05 -6.17
N ILE A 78 5.87 5.60 -4.94
CA ILE A 78 6.59 4.47 -4.34
C ILE A 78 6.38 3.19 -5.14
N VAL A 79 5.14 2.91 -5.57
CA VAL A 79 4.81 1.71 -6.35
C VAL A 79 5.35 1.78 -7.79
N GLU A 80 5.52 2.98 -8.35
CA GLU A 80 6.10 3.19 -9.67
C GLU A 80 7.64 3.12 -9.65
N ASN A 81 8.25 3.74 -8.64
CA ASN A 81 9.68 4.02 -8.60
C ASN A 81 10.42 3.32 -7.46
N PHE A 82 9.90 2.18 -6.99
CA PHE A 82 10.55 1.39 -5.94
C PHE A 82 11.98 0.99 -6.32
N THR A 83 12.84 0.95 -5.31
CA THR A 83 14.21 0.42 -5.38
C THR A 83 14.20 -1.10 -5.24
N LYS A 84 13.28 -1.63 -4.42
CA LYS A 84 13.19 -3.06 -4.13
C LYS A 84 11.76 -3.48 -3.83
N VAL A 85 11.41 -4.71 -4.19
CA VAL A 85 10.16 -5.34 -3.78
C VAL A 85 10.44 -6.72 -3.15
N LYS A 86 9.68 -7.10 -2.13
CA LYS A 86 9.81 -8.39 -1.43
C LYS A 86 8.45 -9.01 -1.12
N LYS A 87 8.43 -10.34 -0.97
CA LYS A 87 7.35 -11.05 -0.28
C LYS A 87 7.61 -11.05 1.22
N SER A 88 6.54 -10.86 1.98
CA SER A 88 6.53 -11.03 3.43
C SER A 88 5.41 -12.01 3.79
N ILE A 89 5.74 -12.99 4.63
CA ILE A 89 4.79 -13.99 5.12
C ILE A 89 4.73 -13.82 6.64
N THR A 90 3.57 -13.41 7.14
CA THR A 90 3.34 -13.20 8.56
C THR A 90 2.15 -14.02 9.02
N LYS A 91 2.03 -14.31 10.31
CA LYS A 91 0.82 -14.93 10.87
C LYS A 91 0.00 -13.84 11.55
N HIS A 92 -1.30 -13.80 11.26
CA HIS A 92 -2.21 -12.94 12.01
C HIS A 92 -2.18 -13.35 13.49
N TYR A 93 -1.97 -12.40 14.41
CA TYR A 93 -1.72 -12.73 15.81
C TYR A 93 -2.88 -13.50 16.47
N LYS A 94 -4.12 -13.02 16.25
CA LYS A 94 -5.38 -13.64 16.74
C LYS A 94 -5.71 -14.94 16.03
N THR A 95 -5.89 -14.90 14.71
CA THR A 95 -6.47 -16.01 13.95
C THR A 95 -5.46 -17.06 13.51
N LYS A 96 -4.15 -16.80 13.70
CA LYS A 96 -3.03 -17.60 13.21
C LYS A 96 -3.00 -17.84 11.70
N LYS A 97 -3.92 -17.23 10.94
CA LYS A 97 -3.98 -17.30 9.48
C LYS A 97 -2.72 -16.69 8.88
N THR A 98 -2.18 -17.36 7.87
CA THR A 98 -1.06 -16.85 7.09
C THR A 98 -1.51 -15.63 6.29
N ILE A 99 -0.78 -14.54 6.43
CA ILE A 99 -0.92 -13.31 5.66
C ILE A 99 0.28 -13.20 4.74
N VAL A 100 0.00 -13.15 3.44
CA VAL A 100 1.00 -12.79 2.42
C VAL A 100 0.89 -11.30 2.16
N SER A 101 2.04 -10.62 2.18
CA SER A 101 2.14 -9.20 1.87
C SER A 101 3.28 -8.97 0.88
N ILE A 102 3.15 -7.90 0.11
CA ILE A 102 4.18 -7.37 -0.77
C ILE A 102 4.71 -6.10 -0.11
N GLU A 103 6.04 -6.01 -0.01
CA GLU A 103 6.72 -4.86 0.55
C GLU A 103 7.45 -4.13 -0.58
N PHE A 104 7.06 -2.89 -0.85
CA PHE A 104 7.78 -1.98 -1.73
C PHE A 104 8.69 -1.10 -0.88
N TYR A 105 9.94 -0.98 -1.29
CA TYR A 105 10.95 -0.14 -0.66
C TYR A 105 11.31 0.97 -1.64
N LYS A 106 11.35 2.21 -1.15
CA LYS A 106 11.74 3.39 -1.91
C LYS A 106 12.74 4.18 -1.08
N LYS A 107 13.94 4.40 -1.65
CA LYS A 107 14.92 5.30 -1.07
C LYS A 107 14.62 6.73 -1.49
N TYR A 108 14.55 7.60 -0.50
CA TYR A 108 14.73 9.05 -0.59
C TYR A 108 16.15 9.38 -0.09
N ASP A 109 16.57 10.64 -0.20
CA ASP A 109 17.97 11.03 0.03
C ASP A 109 18.51 10.56 1.39
N ASP A 110 17.74 10.79 2.47
CA ASP A 110 18.15 10.45 3.84
C ASP A 110 17.34 9.31 4.48
N THR A 111 16.33 8.76 3.78
CA THR A 111 15.39 7.78 4.37
C THR A 111 14.98 6.70 3.39
N GLU A 112 14.65 5.50 3.90
CA GLU A 112 14.01 4.45 3.11
C GLU A 112 12.58 4.25 3.61
N VAL A 113 11.61 4.35 2.71
CA VAL A 113 10.21 4.12 3.02
C VAL A 113 9.83 2.70 2.61
N LYS A 114 9.21 1.97 3.54
CA LYS A 114 8.63 0.66 3.29
C LYS A 114 7.11 0.74 3.28
N LEU A 115 6.56 0.49 2.10
CA LEU A 115 5.13 0.34 1.88
C LEU A 115 4.76 -1.15 1.91
N VAL A 116 3.83 -1.52 2.78
CA VAL A 116 3.31 -2.89 2.89
C VAL A 116 1.91 -2.97 2.31
N LYS A 117 1.75 -3.79 1.28
CA LYS A 117 0.48 -4.05 0.58
C LYS A 117 0.07 -5.51 0.78
N MET A 118 -1.21 -5.76 1.05
CA MET A 118 -1.77 -7.10 1.13
C MET A 118 -2.46 -7.49 -0.17
N ASP A 119 -2.21 -8.71 -0.60
CA ASP A 119 -2.84 -9.32 -1.77
C ASP A 119 -4.22 -9.89 -1.43
N LEU A 120 -5.27 -9.32 -2.02
CA LEU A 120 -6.64 -9.78 -1.97
C LEU A 120 -7.01 -10.48 -3.28
N ILE A 121 -6.88 -11.81 -3.26
CA ILE A 121 -7.05 -12.68 -4.43
C ILE A 121 -8.45 -12.58 -5.03
N LYS A 122 -9.48 -12.55 -4.19
CA LYS A 122 -10.88 -12.56 -4.64
C LYS A 122 -11.26 -11.27 -5.36
N ASP A 123 -10.70 -10.15 -4.94
CA ASP A 123 -11.12 -8.83 -5.40
C ASP A 123 -10.15 -8.20 -6.41
N LYS A 124 -9.05 -8.91 -6.74
CA LYS A 124 -7.95 -8.39 -7.59
C LYS A 124 -7.43 -7.05 -7.05
N LYS A 125 -7.17 -6.97 -5.74
CA LYS A 125 -6.73 -5.73 -5.06
C LYS A 125 -5.41 -5.93 -4.31
N LEU A 126 -4.51 -4.95 -4.43
CA LEU A 126 -3.38 -4.76 -3.53
C LEU A 126 -3.71 -3.62 -2.55
N ARG A 127 -4.23 -4.01 -1.38
CA ARG A 127 -4.73 -3.09 -0.35
C ARG A 127 -3.60 -2.63 0.57
N LEU A 128 -3.56 -1.34 0.89
CA LEU A 128 -2.61 -0.79 1.87
C LEU A 128 -2.78 -1.52 3.21
N LYS A 129 -1.69 -2.04 3.78
CA LYS A 129 -1.68 -2.57 5.14
C LYS A 129 -1.09 -1.57 6.11
N THR A 130 0.07 -1.03 5.77
CA THR A 130 0.81 -0.03 6.54
C THR A 130 1.91 0.60 5.67
N ILE A 131 2.45 1.73 6.09
CA ILE A 131 3.63 2.38 5.51
C ILE A 131 4.44 3.01 6.65
N PHE A 132 5.77 2.91 6.58
CA PHE A 132 6.67 3.52 7.56
C PHE A 132 8.09 3.69 7.03
N VAL A 133 8.82 4.65 7.59
CA VAL A 133 10.27 4.81 7.38
C VAL A 133 11.03 3.68 8.09
N VAL A 134 12.09 3.17 7.47
CA VAL A 134 12.94 2.05 7.94
C VAL A 134 14.37 2.52 8.17
#